data_AF-A0A7V8EGN3-F1
#
_entry.id   AF-A0A7V8EGN3-F1
#
_cell.length_a   1.000
_cell.length_b   1.000
_cell.length_c   1.000
_cell.angle_alpha   90.00
_cell.angle_beta   90.00
_cell.angle_gamma   90.00
#
_symmetry.space_group_name_H-M   'P 1'
#
loop_
_entity.id
_entity.type
_entity.pdbx_description
1 polymer ?
#
loop_
_entity_poly.entity_id
_entity_poly.type
_entity_poly.pdbx_seq_one_letter_code
_entity_poly.pdbx_strand_id
1 'polypeptide(L)'
;MSGSTTAEISSSVFKNTPVVMNGNRFGAVTHNQFNTGYSTVSTASGGCEVKNARIVLNSTIVLPNLVRNGQSPAVLAEWERYIGALRAHEQMHANNGKYTAETLISRLYNFRAEMPCPSMRAKLDQAVDRLINNMGAWDQQLDSQTEHGKSQGAYLRPGFR
;
A
#
# COMPACT_ATOMS: atom_id res chain seq x y z
N MET A 1 -2.79 -21.72 -1.13
CA MET A 1 -1.64 -22.26 -1.90
C MET A 1 -1.30 -23.64 -1.37
N SER A 2 -0.81 -24.55 -2.22
CA SER A 2 -0.55 -25.95 -1.87
C SER A 2 0.66 -26.50 -2.63
N GLY A 3 1.23 -27.60 -2.13
CA GLY A 3 2.37 -28.27 -2.73
C GLY A 3 3.23 -28.94 -1.65
N SER A 4 3.98 -29.96 -2.04
CA SER A 4 4.91 -30.68 -1.17
C SER A 4 6.33 -30.11 -1.28
N THR A 5 6.70 -29.54 -2.43
CA THR A 5 8.00 -28.90 -2.68
C THR A 5 7.87 -27.37 -2.85
N THR A 6 8.97 -26.62 -2.69
CA THR A 6 8.92 -25.15 -2.90
C THR A 6 8.59 -24.75 -4.33
N ALA A 7 8.91 -25.59 -5.32
CA ALA A 7 8.55 -25.35 -6.72
C ALA A 7 7.03 -25.49 -6.96
N GLU A 8 6.41 -26.53 -6.38
CA GLU A 8 4.96 -26.73 -6.46
C GLU A 8 4.21 -25.61 -5.73
N ILE A 9 4.69 -25.21 -4.55
CA ILE A 9 4.10 -24.11 -3.79
C ILE A 9 4.21 -22.80 -4.58
N SER A 10 5.37 -22.50 -5.15
CA SER A 10 5.58 -21.30 -5.99
C SER A 10 4.63 -21.28 -7.19
N SER A 11 4.52 -22.39 -7.92
CA SER A 11 3.55 -22.53 -9.02
C SER A 11 2.12 -22.32 -8.53
N SER A 12 1.75 -22.90 -7.38
CA SER A 12 0.42 -22.72 -6.78
C SER A 12 0.14 -21.27 -6.40
N VAL A 13 1.13 -20.51 -5.90
CA VAL A 13 0.99 -19.09 -5.55
C VAL A 13 0.54 -18.30 -6.77
N PHE A 14 1.30 -18.36 -7.86
CA PHE A 14 1.02 -17.55 -9.04
C PHE A 14 -0.21 -18.06 -9.81
N LYS A 15 -0.46 -19.37 -9.85
CA LYS A 15 -1.64 -19.93 -10.52
C LYS A 15 -2.96 -19.52 -9.86
N ASN A 16 -2.99 -19.49 -8.52
CA ASN A 16 -4.22 -19.31 -7.75
C ASN A 16 -4.38 -17.89 -7.16
N THR A 17 -3.44 -16.98 -7.40
CA THR A 17 -3.54 -15.61 -6.87
C THR A 17 -4.73 -14.86 -7.49
N PRO A 18 -5.51 -14.11 -6.68
CA PRO A 18 -6.48 -13.14 -7.18
C PRO A 18 -5.83 -11.83 -7.63
N VAL A 19 -4.54 -11.64 -7.34
CA VAL A 19 -3.82 -10.38 -7.61
C VAL A 19 -3.36 -10.36 -9.06
N VAL A 20 -4.09 -9.60 -9.88
CA VAL A 20 -3.78 -9.40 -11.30
C VAL A 20 -3.67 -7.90 -11.59
N MET A 21 -2.51 -7.46 -12.10
CA MET A 21 -2.28 -6.07 -12.50
C MET A 21 -1.71 -6.06 -13.92
N ASN A 22 -2.37 -5.36 -14.85
CA ASN A 22 -1.97 -5.28 -16.26
C ASN A 22 -1.72 -6.66 -16.92
N GLY A 23 -2.51 -7.67 -16.55
CA GLY A 23 -2.38 -9.04 -17.04
C GLY A 23 -1.31 -9.89 -16.33
N ASN A 24 -0.46 -9.29 -15.49
CA ASN A 24 0.53 -10.00 -14.69
C ASN A 24 -0.05 -10.44 -13.35
N ARG A 25 0.39 -11.61 -12.87
CA ARG A 25 -0.04 -12.22 -11.61
C ARG A 25 1.01 -12.02 -10.53
N PHE A 26 0.59 -11.60 -9.35
CA PHE A 26 1.49 -11.30 -8.23
C PHE A 26 1.17 -12.14 -7.00
N GLY A 27 2.18 -12.38 -6.15
CA GLY A 27 2.01 -13.21 -4.96
C GLY A 27 1.18 -12.53 -3.86
N ALA A 28 1.23 -11.20 -3.79
CA ALA A 28 0.56 -10.37 -2.80
C ALA A 28 0.25 -8.98 -3.37
N VAL A 29 -0.53 -8.20 -2.61
CA VAL A 29 -0.79 -6.79 -2.88
C VAL A 29 -1.23 -6.07 -1.61
N THR A 30 -0.95 -4.77 -1.57
CA THR A 30 -1.50 -3.84 -0.59
C THR A 30 -2.45 -2.86 -1.27
N HIS A 31 -3.66 -2.75 -0.75
CA HIS A 31 -4.66 -1.78 -1.19
C HIS A 31 -4.79 -0.66 -0.16
N ASN A 32 -4.38 0.55 -0.54
CA ASN A 32 -4.58 1.76 0.25
C ASN A 32 -5.79 2.54 -0.29
N GLN A 33 -6.83 2.71 0.52
CA GLN A 33 -8.02 3.49 0.18
C GLN A 33 -8.15 4.71 1.10
N PHE A 34 -8.18 5.89 0.51
CA PHE A 34 -8.34 7.16 1.22
C PHE A 34 -9.78 7.66 1.15
N ASN A 35 -10.27 8.17 2.27
CA ASN A 35 -11.45 9.01 2.36
C ASN A 35 -11.05 10.31 3.08
N THR A 36 -11.10 11.42 2.35
CA THR A 36 -10.64 12.72 2.79
C THR A 36 -11.80 13.71 2.84
N GLY A 37 -11.88 14.52 3.89
CA GLY A 37 -12.88 15.56 4.00
C GLY A 37 -12.45 16.72 4.89
N TYR A 38 -12.96 17.91 4.59
CA TYR A 38 -12.79 19.10 5.41
C TYR A 38 -13.88 20.12 5.08
N SER A 39 -14.09 21.06 5.99
CA SER A 39 -14.92 22.25 5.81
C SER A 39 -14.04 23.51 5.70
N THR A 40 -14.60 24.58 5.13
CA THR A 40 -13.90 25.87 4.99
C THR A 40 -14.78 27.00 5.52
N VAL A 41 -14.19 27.96 6.22
CA VAL A 41 -14.90 29.13 6.78
C VAL A 41 -14.17 30.42 6.39
N SER A 42 -14.92 31.45 6.03
CA SER A 42 -14.35 32.77 5.72
C SER A 42 -13.79 33.44 6.98
N THR A 43 -12.68 34.15 6.84
CA THR A 43 -12.11 34.99 7.90
C THR A 43 -12.63 36.43 7.79
N ALA A 44 -12.50 37.21 8.87
CA ALA A 44 -12.87 38.62 8.87
C ALA A 44 -12.03 39.46 7.89
N SER A 45 -10.82 39.01 7.53
CA SER A 45 -9.95 39.66 6.54
C SER A 45 -10.34 39.38 5.08
N GLY A 46 -11.38 38.58 4.83
CA GLY A 46 -11.75 38.12 3.48
C GLY A 46 -10.97 36.89 3.01
N GLY A 47 -10.14 36.31 3.88
CA GLY A 47 -9.46 35.04 3.66
C GLY A 47 -10.33 33.83 3.99
N CYS A 48 -9.70 32.66 4.08
CA CYS A 48 -10.36 31.41 4.40
C CYS A 48 -9.52 30.51 5.30
N GLU A 49 -10.19 29.72 6.12
CA GLU A 49 -9.60 28.76 7.06
C GLU A 49 -10.23 27.37 6.87
N VAL A 50 -9.40 26.33 6.97
CA VAL A 50 -9.84 24.93 7.02
C VAL A 50 -10.29 24.56 8.44
N LYS A 51 -11.43 23.87 8.53
CA LYS A 51 -12.00 23.30 9.77
C LYS A 51 -12.40 21.85 9.56
N ASN A 52 -12.47 21.09 10.65
CA ASN A 52 -12.99 19.72 10.67
C ASN A 52 -12.30 18.79 9.64
N ALA A 53 -10.99 18.95 9.47
CA ALA A 53 -10.22 18.08 8.59
C ALA A 53 -10.24 16.64 9.13
N ARG A 54 -10.60 15.69 8.25
CA ARG A 54 -10.64 14.27 8.55
C ARG A 54 -10.02 13.50 7.39
N ILE A 55 -9.03 12.69 7.71
CA ILE A 55 -8.40 11.75 6.78
C ILE A 55 -8.59 10.35 7.33
N VAL A 56 -9.20 9.47 6.55
CA VAL A 56 -9.35 8.04 6.87
C VAL A 56 -8.59 7.25 5.81
N LEU A 57 -7.69 6.40 6.27
CA LEU A 57 -6.99 5.42 5.45
C LEU A 57 -7.45 4.02 5.85
N ASN A 58 -7.86 3.22 4.87
CA ASN A 58 -8.02 1.79 5.02
C ASN A 58 -6.94 1.09 4.18
N SER A 59 -6.06 0.34 4.85
CA SER A 59 -5.01 -0.46 4.21
C SER A 59 -5.34 -1.94 4.35
N THR A 60 -5.44 -2.65 3.23
CA THR A 60 -5.67 -4.10 3.20
C THR A 60 -4.51 -4.80 2.52
N ILE A 61 -3.88 -5.75 3.22
CA ILE A 61 -2.81 -6.57 2.66
C ILE A 61 -3.36 -7.96 2.33
N VAL A 62 -3.18 -8.41 1.10
CA VAL A 62 -3.55 -9.75 0.64
C VAL A 62 -2.28 -10.59 0.50
N LEU A 63 -2.19 -11.68 1.26
CA LEU A 63 -1.04 -12.59 1.27
C LEU A 63 -1.46 -14.02 0.90
N PRO A 64 -0.55 -14.81 0.30
CA PRO A 64 -0.82 -16.20 0.05
C PRO A 64 -0.76 -16.99 1.37
N ASN A 65 -1.70 -17.91 1.56
CA ASN A 65 -1.71 -18.84 2.70
C ASN A 65 -1.34 -20.25 2.23
N LEU A 66 -0.44 -20.95 2.93
CA LEU A 66 -0.05 -22.32 2.62
C LEU A 66 -0.95 -23.31 3.36
N VAL A 67 -1.59 -24.21 2.62
CA VAL A 67 -2.31 -25.36 3.16
C VAL A 67 -1.30 -26.40 3.62
N ARG A 68 -1.26 -26.67 4.92
CA ARG A 68 -0.37 -27.68 5.51
C ARG A 68 -0.91 -29.09 5.21
N ASN A 69 -0.14 -29.89 4.51
CA ASN A 69 -0.52 -31.25 4.10
C ASN A 69 0.65 -32.24 4.12
N GLY A 70 1.61 -32.05 5.04
CA GLY A 70 2.75 -32.95 5.23
C GLY A 70 4.04 -32.48 4.57
N GLN A 71 4.19 -31.18 4.30
CA GLN A 71 5.45 -30.60 3.84
C GLN A 71 6.59 -30.91 4.82
N SER A 72 7.80 -31.11 4.30
CA SER A 72 8.98 -31.32 5.11
C SER A 72 9.30 -30.08 5.96
N PRO A 73 10.01 -30.22 7.11
CA PRO A 73 10.44 -29.08 7.91
C PRO A 73 11.24 -28.05 7.11
N ALA A 74 12.03 -28.51 6.14
CA ALA A 74 12.84 -27.64 5.28
C ALA A 74 11.97 -26.81 4.32
N VAL A 75 10.92 -27.40 3.74
CA VAL A 75 9.94 -26.68 2.91
C VAL A 75 9.16 -25.65 3.73
N LEU A 76 8.73 -26.01 4.95
CA LEU A 76 8.03 -25.09 5.84
C LEU A 76 8.93 -23.92 6.26
N ALA A 77 10.20 -24.16 6.59
CA ALA A 77 11.14 -23.11 6.94
C ALA A 77 11.37 -22.12 5.78
N GLU A 78 11.49 -22.63 4.56
CA GLU A 78 11.63 -21.78 3.37
C GLU A 78 10.34 -21.00 3.06
N TRP A 79 9.16 -21.60 3.29
CA TRP A 79 7.88 -20.88 3.21
C TRP A 79 7.80 -19.73 4.21
N GLU A 80 8.15 -19.95 5.48
CA GLU A 80 8.13 -18.91 6.52
C GLU A 80 9.09 -17.75 6.19
N ARG A 81 10.28 -18.07 5.64
CA ARG A 81 11.22 -17.05 5.15
C ARG A 81 10.61 -16.23 4.01
N TYR A 82 10.03 -16.89 3.01
CA TYR A 82 9.40 -16.25 1.86
C TYR A 82 8.22 -15.36 2.28
N ILE A 83 7.29 -15.88 3.06
CA ILE A 83 6.09 -15.14 3.46
C ILE A 83 6.41 -13.98 4.41
N GLY A 84 7.45 -14.12 5.23
CA GLY A 84 8.00 -13.03 6.05
C GLY A 84 8.53 -11.88 5.20
N ALA A 85 9.35 -12.20 4.18
CA ALA A 85 9.87 -11.19 3.25
C ALA A 85 8.76 -10.52 2.43
N LEU A 86 7.81 -11.30 1.91
CA LEU A 86 6.67 -10.77 1.16
C LEU A 86 5.79 -9.86 2.02
N ARG A 87 5.47 -10.27 3.26
CA ARG A 87 4.73 -9.42 4.21
C ARG A 87 5.48 -8.13 4.52
N ALA A 88 6.80 -8.18 4.69
CA ALA A 88 7.60 -6.99 4.95
C ALA A 88 7.56 -6.01 3.77
N HIS A 89 7.60 -6.52 2.54
CA HIS A 89 7.44 -5.71 1.33
C HIS A 89 6.07 -5.02 1.28
N GLU A 90 4.99 -5.77 1.45
CA GLU A 90 3.63 -5.22 1.49
C GLU A 90 3.43 -4.20 2.62
N GLN A 91 4.07 -4.41 3.77
CA GLN A 91 4.02 -3.47 4.87
C GLN A 91 4.67 -2.12 4.52
N MET A 92 5.64 -2.07 3.61
CA MET A 92 6.21 -0.79 3.14
C MET A 92 5.17 0.05 2.39
N HIS A 93 4.36 -0.57 1.53
CA HIS A 93 3.24 0.11 0.86
C HIS A 93 2.19 0.61 1.85
N ALA A 94 1.83 -0.20 2.84
CA ALA A 94 0.89 0.21 3.89
C ALA A 94 1.45 1.39 4.71
N ASN A 95 2.74 1.37 5.02
CA ASN A 95 3.41 2.45 5.75
C ASN A 95 3.46 3.75 4.93
N ASN A 96 3.68 3.67 3.61
CA ASN A 96 3.62 4.82 2.72
C ASN A 96 2.22 5.44 2.69
N GLY A 97 1.17 4.61 2.66
CA GLY A 97 -0.22 5.04 2.85
C GLY A 97 -0.42 5.78 4.16
N LYS A 98 0.04 5.20 5.28
CA LYS A 98 -0.05 5.82 6.60
C LYS A 98 0.67 7.17 6.65
N TYR A 99 1.91 7.23 6.17
CA TYR A 99 2.70 8.47 6.12
C TYR A 99 1.99 9.55 5.30
N THR A 100 1.38 9.17 4.18
CA THR A 100 0.59 10.07 3.33
C THR A 100 -0.63 10.61 4.08
N ALA A 101 -1.37 9.76 4.80
CA ALA A 101 -2.51 10.17 5.61
C ALA A 101 -2.11 11.16 6.73
N GLU A 102 -1.01 10.86 7.44
CA GLU A 102 -0.45 11.71 8.50
C GLU A 102 0.02 13.06 7.94
N THR A 103 0.63 13.05 6.76
CA THR A 103 1.05 14.27 6.07
C THR A 103 -0.15 15.12 5.65
N LEU A 104 -1.21 14.50 5.10
CA LEU A 104 -2.44 15.19 4.72
C LEU A 104 -3.09 15.89 5.91
N ILE A 105 -3.31 15.18 7.02
CA ILE A 105 -3.97 15.76 8.19
C ILE A 105 -3.12 16.88 8.81
N SER A 106 -1.80 16.71 8.86
CA SER A 106 -0.86 17.74 9.35
C SER A 106 -0.92 19.02 8.50
N ARG A 107 -0.94 18.88 7.17
CA ARG A 107 -1.01 20.04 6.26
C ARG A 107 -2.36 20.75 6.25
N LEU A 108 -3.44 20.03 6.52
CA LEU A 108 -4.79 20.59 6.59
C LEU A 108 -5.09 21.22 7.96
N TYR A 109 -4.39 20.79 9.01
CA TYR A 109 -4.60 21.28 10.36
C TYR A 109 -4.32 22.79 10.46
N ASN A 110 -5.35 23.56 10.83
CA ASN A 110 -5.31 25.02 10.92
C ASN A 110 -4.79 25.73 9.66
N PHE A 111 -4.93 25.11 8.49
CA PHE A 111 -4.55 25.74 7.23
C PHE A 111 -5.40 27.00 6.97
N ARG A 112 -4.75 28.09 6.61
CA ARG A 112 -5.36 29.38 6.29
C ARG A 112 -4.72 29.99 5.05
N ALA A 113 -5.50 30.74 4.29
CA ALA A 113 -5.01 31.51 3.17
C ALA A 113 -5.78 32.83 3.03
N GLU A 114 -5.08 33.90 2.61
CA GLU A 114 -5.70 35.19 2.26
C GLU A 114 -6.32 35.11 0.85
N MET A 115 -7.28 34.20 0.68
CA MET A 115 -8.10 34.08 -0.52
C MET A 115 -9.49 33.54 -0.20
N PRO A 116 -10.48 33.77 -1.08
CA PRO A 116 -11.84 33.25 -0.88
C PRO A 116 -11.88 31.73 -0.77
N CYS A 117 -12.78 31.22 0.07
CA CYS A 117 -12.92 29.79 0.33
C CYS A 117 -13.11 28.91 -0.92
N PRO A 118 -13.90 29.30 -1.95
CA PRO A 118 -14.02 28.50 -3.16
C PRO A 118 -12.67 28.31 -3.87
N SER A 119 -11.87 29.37 -3.97
CA SER A 119 -10.54 29.34 -4.58
C SER A 119 -9.55 28.51 -3.75
N MET A 120 -9.60 28.64 -2.42
CA MET A 120 -8.76 27.84 -1.52
C MET A 120 -9.10 26.35 -1.63
N ARG A 121 -10.39 26.00 -1.62
CA ARG A 121 -10.87 24.62 -1.70
C ARG A 121 -10.40 23.94 -2.98
N ALA A 122 -10.59 24.57 -4.14
CA ALA A 122 -10.14 23.99 -5.41
C ALA A 122 -8.63 23.70 -5.43
N LYS A 123 -7.81 24.59 -4.84
CA LYS A 123 -6.35 24.38 -4.74
C LYS A 123 -5.98 23.28 -3.75
N LEU A 124 -6.69 23.20 -2.62
CA LEU A 124 -6.48 22.17 -1.60
C LEU A 124 -6.87 20.79 -2.12
N ASP A 125 -8.01 20.65 -2.79
CA ASP A 125 -8.46 19.38 -3.37
C ASP A 125 -7.40 18.85 -4.35
N GLN A 126 -6.91 19.70 -5.26
CA GLN A 126 -5.81 19.33 -6.14
C GLN A 126 -4.51 18.97 -5.39
N ALA A 127 -4.22 19.64 -4.27
CA ALA A 127 -3.04 19.34 -3.48
C ALA A 127 -3.15 17.99 -2.73
N VAL A 128 -4.34 17.65 -2.25
CA VAL A 128 -4.66 16.35 -1.66
C VAL A 128 -4.47 15.25 -2.70
N ASP A 129 -5.10 15.41 -3.88
CA ASP A 129 -4.99 14.43 -4.97
C ASP A 129 -3.55 14.24 -5.42
N ARG A 130 -2.78 15.33 -5.57
CA ARG A 130 -1.36 15.25 -5.92
C ARG A 130 -0.55 14.47 -4.89
N LEU A 131 -0.81 14.66 -3.59
CA LEU A 131 -0.05 13.95 -2.56
C LEU A 131 -0.37 12.45 -2.56
N ILE A 132 -1.64 12.07 -2.77
CA ILE A 132 -2.05 10.66 -2.92
C ILE A 132 -1.44 10.04 -4.20
N ASN A 133 -1.41 10.78 -5.31
CA ASN A 133 -0.79 10.31 -6.54
C ASN A 133 0.73 10.12 -6.39
N ASN A 134 1.41 10.99 -5.66
CA ASN A 134 2.83 10.85 -5.36
C ASN A 134 3.12 9.58 -4.53
N MET A 135 2.24 9.22 -3.60
CA MET A 135 2.32 7.95 -2.88
C MET A 135 2.27 6.77 -3.86
N GLY A 136 1.31 6.76 -4.79
CA GLY A 136 1.21 5.71 -5.81
C GLY A 136 2.44 5.62 -6.73
N ALA A 137 3.02 6.76 -7.11
CA ALA A 137 4.25 6.78 -7.90
C ALA A 137 5.45 6.21 -7.12
N TRP A 138 5.53 6.50 -5.82
CA TRP A 138 6.56 5.91 -4.95
C TRP A 138 6.37 4.39 -4.80
N ASP A 139 5.14 3.91 -4.64
CA ASP A 139 4.85 2.47 -4.54
C ASP A 139 5.29 1.74 -5.82
N GLN A 140 4.98 2.29 -6.99
CA GLN A 140 5.44 1.74 -8.28
C GLN A 140 6.96 1.72 -8.41
N GLN A 141 7.63 2.76 -7.91
CA GLN A 141 9.08 2.82 -7.91
C GLN A 141 9.69 1.78 -6.97
N LEU A 142 9.14 1.61 -5.76
CA LEU A 142 9.57 0.59 -4.81
C LEU A 142 9.44 -0.82 -5.42
N ASP A 143 8.30 -1.11 -6.03
CA ASP A 143 8.04 -2.34 -6.77
C ASP A 143 9.09 -2.58 -7.86
N SER A 144 9.35 -1.58 -8.70
CA SER A 144 10.33 -1.68 -9.78
C SER A 144 11.76 -1.89 -9.25
N GLN A 145 12.15 -1.22 -8.18
CA GLN A 145 13.51 -1.31 -7.61
C GLN A 145 13.75 -2.62 -6.87
N THR A 146 12.71 -3.20 -6.30
CA THR A 146 12.81 -4.43 -5.52
C THR A 146 12.42 -5.68 -6.29
N GLU A 147 12.03 -5.53 -7.57
CA GLU A 147 11.38 -6.56 -8.36
C GLU A 147 10.19 -7.17 -7.60
N HIS A 148 9.29 -6.32 -7.11
CA HIS A 148 8.14 -6.71 -6.28
C HIS A 148 8.56 -7.50 -5.03
N GLY A 149 9.57 -6.99 -4.31
CA GLY A 149 10.11 -7.60 -3.10
C GLY A 149 11.05 -8.79 -3.32
N LYS A 150 11.27 -9.26 -4.56
CA LYS A 150 12.18 -10.38 -4.84
C LYS A 150 13.61 -10.11 -4.36
N SER A 151 14.14 -8.89 -4.56
CA SER A 151 15.47 -8.51 -4.05
C SER A 151 15.52 -8.44 -2.51
N GLN A 152 14.36 -8.37 -1.86
CA GLN A 152 14.18 -8.41 -0.41
C GLN A 152 13.92 -9.84 0.11
N GLY A 153 14.00 -10.84 -0.77
CA GLY A 153 13.81 -12.26 -0.43
C GLY A 153 12.39 -12.79 -0.64
N ALA A 154 11.48 -12.02 -1.23
CA ALA A 154 10.10 -12.44 -1.53
C ALA A 154 10.01 -13.37 -2.76
N TYR A 155 10.86 -14.39 -2.81
CA TYR A 155 10.78 -15.50 -3.76
C TYR A 155 11.02 -16.82 -3.03
N LEU A 156 10.42 -17.90 -3.50
CA LEU A 156 10.72 -19.25 -3.01
C LEU A 156 11.98 -19.78 -3.68
N ARG A 157 12.97 -20.18 -2.87
CA ARG A 157 14.19 -20.79 -3.39
C ARG A 157 13.91 -22.21 -3.88
N PRO A 158 14.48 -22.61 -5.03
CA PRO A 158 14.34 -23.98 -5.51
C PRO A 158 15.14 -24.96 -4.64
N GLY A 159 14.82 -26.25 -4.75
CA GLY A 159 15.64 -27.34 -4.19
C GLY A 159 15.17 -27.92 -2.85
N PHE A 160 14.15 -27.35 -2.23
CA PHE A 160 13.54 -27.91 -1.01
C PHE A 160 12.43 -28.89 -1.39
N ARG A 161 12.48 -30.09 -0.80
CA ARG A 161 11.53 -31.19 -0.99
C ARG A 161 11.08 -31.74 0.35
#